data_AF-A0AA40ZQE9-F1
#
_entry.id   AF-A0AA40ZQE9-F1
#
_cell.length_a   1.000
_cell.length_b   1.000
_cell.length_c   1.000
_cell.angle_alpha   90.00
_cell.angle_beta   90.00
_cell.angle_gamma   90.00
#
_symmetry.space_group_name_H-M   'P 1'
#
loop_
_entity.id
_entity.type
_entity.pdbx_description
1 polymer ?
#
loop_
_entity_poly.entity_id
_entity_poly.type
_entity_poly.pdbx_seq_one_letter_code
_entity_poly.pdbx_strand_id
1 'polypeptide(L)'
;MTTTLKSLLYSLLAGCLLTLALTFTACHAETFDAENPDVDLFVDQLRSGKYHPDGDDALGKVPKFTREDIGRLLKYADDLTLIPSFPLATASYSAAGRLRLGECILWTVETIRLGHNASMGCKMVHIDADNYEGIYFLSDEEVLDAAARYRRWWESRKYPRTMWTVDPCYDEPLCGSGYMWW
;
A
#
# COMPACT_ATOMS: atom_id res chain seq x y z
N MET A 1 27.23 2.22 -62.32
CA MET A 1 26.44 1.29 -61.47
C MET A 1 26.96 1.23 -60.03
N THR A 2 27.53 2.32 -59.49
CA THR A 2 28.22 2.30 -58.18
C THR A 2 27.71 3.37 -57.21
N THR A 3 27.10 4.45 -57.70
CA THR A 3 26.60 5.57 -56.89
C THR A 3 25.22 5.33 -56.30
N THR A 4 24.31 4.67 -57.04
CA THR A 4 22.96 4.33 -56.59
C THR A 4 22.95 3.27 -55.49
N LEU A 5 23.83 2.27 -55.60
CA LEU A 5 23.97 1.21 -54.61
C LEU A 5 24.50 1.75 -53.27
N LYS A 6 25.44 2.71 -53.29
CA LYS A 6 25.95 3.38 -52.09
C LYS A 6 24.87 4.23 -51.40
N SER A 7 24.09 4.98 -52.18
CA SER A 7 22.96 5.79 -51.66
C SER A 7 21.91 4.92 -50.97
N LEU A 8 21.53 3.79 -51.59
CA LEU A 8 20.63 2.80 -51.01
C LEU A 8 21.18 2.15 -49.73
N LEU A 9 22.49 1.89 -49.68
CA LEU A 9 23.14 1.36 -48.48
C LEU A 9 23.11 2.38 -47.33
N TYR A 10 23.40 3.66 -47.61
CA TYR A 10 23.38 4.72 -46.61
C TYR A 10 21.97 5.00 -46.09
N SER A 11 20.93 4.95 -46.94
CA SER A 11 19.55 5.13 -46.51
C SER A 11 19.03 3.92 -45.72
N LEU A 12 19.43 2.69 -46.05
CA LEU A 12 19.15 1.50 -45.22
C LEU A 12 19.86 1.57 -43.86
N LEU A 13 21.13 1.99 -43.83
CA LEU A 13 21.89 2.13 -42.60
C LEU A 13 21.33 3.24 -41.70
N ALA A 14 20.95 4.38 -42.28
CA ALA A 14 20.32 5.48 -41.54
C ALA A 14 18.93 5.10 -41.02
N GLY A 15 18.14 4.36 -41.81
CA GLY A 15 16.86 3.81 -41.38
C GLY A 15 16.99 2.81 -40.23
N CYS A 16 17.96 1.90 -40.30
CA CYS A 16 18.27 0.97 -39.21
C CYS A 16 18.77 1.67 -37.94
N LEU A 17 19.55 2.75 -38.05
CA LEU A 17 20.00 3.52 -36.87
C LEU A 17 18.84 4.26 -36.21
N LEU A 18 17.90 4.79 -36.98
CA LEU A 18 16.75 5.53 -36.46
C LEU A 18 15.74 4.60 -35.77
N THR A 19 15.56 3.37 -36.27
CA THR A 19 14.72 2.36 -35.61
C THR A 19 15.35 1.80 -34.35
N LEU A 20 16.69 1.67 -34.29
CA LEU A 20 17.41 1.26 -33.07
C LEU A 20 17.35 2.32 -31.96
N ALA A 21 17.28 3.61 -32.32
CA ALA A 21 17.20 4.71 -31.35
C ALA A 21 15.82 4.84 -30.69
N LEU A 22 14.77 4.29 -31.30
CA LEU A 22 13.38 4.37 -30.79
C LEU A 22 12.99 3.20 -29.87
N THR A 23 13.83 2.16 -29.70
CA THR A 23 13.46 0.94 -28.97
C THR A 23 14.04 0.81 -27.55
N PHE A 24 14.65 1.86 -26.98
CA PHE A 24 15.27 1.79 -25.64
C PHE A 24 14.57 2.63 -24.56
N THR A 25 13.25 2.74 -24.57
CA THR A 25 12.52 2.97 -23.31
C THR A 25 12.29 1.62 -22.63
N ALA A 26 13.37 1.01 -22.13
CA ALA A 26 13.25 -0.09 -21.19
C ALA A 26 12.57 0.49 -19.95
N CYS A 27 11.26 0.24 -19.80
CA CYS A 27 10.54 0.48 -18.56
C CYS A 27 11.12 -0.49 -17.54
N HIS A 28 12.21 -0.10 -16.89
CA HIS A 28 12.80 -0.88 -15.81
C HIS A 28 11.79 -0.83 -14.68
N ALA A 29 11.08 -1.94 -14.45
CA ALA A 29 10.24 -2.05 -13.27
C ALA A 29 11.18 -1.98 -12.06
N GLU A 30 10.97 -1.00 -11.19
CA GLU A 30 11.69 -0.92 -9.92
C GLU A 30 11.25 -2.12 -9.06
N THR A 31 12.22 -2.91 -8.62
CA THR A 31 12.01 -4.03 -7.70
C THR A 31 11.76 -3.48 -6.30
N PHE A 32 10.76 -4.04 -5.60
CA PHE A 32 10.40 -3.56 -4.27
C PHE A 32 11.27 -4.18 -3.18
N ASP A 33 12.03 -3.34 -2.48
CA ASP A 33 12.84 -3.78 -1.35
C ASP A 33 11.99 -3.83 -0.07
N ALA A 34 11.61 -5.03 0.37
CA ALA A 34 10.83 -5.21 1.59
C ALA A 34 11.61 -4.90 2.88
N GLU A 35 12.94 -4.89 2.85
CA GLU A 35 13.79 -4.56 4.00
C GLU A 35 13.97 -3.05 4.18
N ASN A 36 13.92 -2.30 3.07
CA ASN A 36 13.95 -0.85 3.05
C ASN A 36 12.85 -0.30 2.11
N PRO A 37 11.58 -0.38 2.53
CA PRO A 37 10.45 -0.13 1.64
C PRO A 37 10.22 1.34 1.35
N ASP A 38 10.03 1.70 0.08
CA ASP A 38 9.52 3.02 -0.31
C ASP A 38 7.98 3.01 -0.33
N VAL A 39 7.38 3.98 0.38
CA VAL A 39 5.93 4.08 0.54
C VAL A 39 5.21 4.36 -0.78
N ASP A 40 5.76 5.22 -1.64
CA ASP A 40 5.08 5.62 -2.86
C ASP A 40 5.18 4.48 -3.89
N LEU A 41 6.35 3.84 -3.99
CA LEU A 41 6.53 2.63 -4.81
C LEU A 41 5.60 1.50 -4.35
N PHE A 42 5.46 1.30 -3.04
CA PHE A 42 4.52 0.33 -2.47
C PHE A 42 3.09 0.60 -2.93
N VAL A 43 2.61 1.83 -2.76
CA VAL A 43 1.27 2.25 -3.16
C VAL A 43 1.03 2.07 -4.66
N ASP A 44 1.99 2.49 -5.48
CA ASP A 44 1.88 2.37 -6.94
C ASP A 44 1.85 0.92 -7.40
N GLN A 45 2.64 0.06 -6.74
CA GLN A 45 2.62 -1.38 -7.01
C GLN A 45 1.33 -2.06 -6.55
N LEU A 46 0.74 -1.65 -5.42
CA LEU A 46 -0.58 -2.13 -4.98
C LEU A 46 -1.68 -1.73 -5.97
N ARG A 47 -1.71 -0.46 -6.41
CA ARG A 47 -2.68 0.03 -7.41
C ARG A 47 -2.58 -0.73 -8.72
N SER A 48 -1.35 -0.97 -9.18
CA SER A 48 -1.10 -1.66 -10.45
C SER A 48 -1.24 -3.18 -10.36
N GLY A 49 -1.41 -3.74 -9.14
CA GLY A 49 -1.41 -5.19 -8.91
C GLY A 49 -0.07 -5.87 -9.19
N LYS A 50 1.01 -5.08 -9.26
CA LYS A 50 2.37 -5.56 -9.55
C LYS A 50 3.19 -5.80 -8.30
N TYR A 51 2.64 -5.50 -7.12
CA TYR A 51 3.30 -5.79 -5.86
C TYR A 51 3.51 -7.30 -5.70
N HIS A 52 4.78 -7.72 -5.73
CA HIS A 52 5.21 -9.08 -5.43
C HIS A 52 6.39 -8.97 -4.46
N PRO A 53 6.28 -9.45 -3.22
CA PRO A 53 7.42 -9.45 -2.31
C PRO A 53 8.47 -10.41 -2.87
N ASP A 54 9.70 -9.94 -3.09
CA ASP A 54 10.77 -10.74 -3.69
C ASP A 54 11.04 -12.04 -2.90
N GLY A 55 10.98 -13.18 -3.59
CA GLY A 55 11.50 -14.48 -3.14
C GLY A 55 10.50 -15.64 -3.19
N ASP A 56 10.99 -16.84 -3.50
CA ASP A 56 10.26 -18.14 -3.57
C ASP A 56 9.50 -18.54 -2.28
N ASP A 57 9.54 -17.69 -1.25
CA ASP A 57 8.83 -17.81 0.03
C ASP A 57 7.93 -16.57 0.26
N ALA A 58 7.22 -16.16 -0.79
CA ALA A 58 6.37 -14.96 -0.87
C ALA A 58 5.13 -14.98 0.06
N LEU A 59 4.94 -16.06 0.83
CA LEU A 59 3.92 -16.14 1.86
C LEU A 59 4.42 -15.44 3.13
N GLY A 60 4.13 -14.14 3.27
CA GLY A 60 4.12 -13.48 4.58
C GLY A 60 5.28 -12.55 4.92
N LYS A 61 6.12 -12.15 3.96
CA LYS A 61 7.04 -11.02 4.20
C LYS A 61 6.30 -9.69 3.99
N VAL A 62 5.68 -9.21 5.07
CA VAL A 62 5.16 -7.83 5.16
C VAL A 62 6.35 -6.87 5.06
N PRO A 63 6.25 -5.78 4.26
CA PRO A 63 7.30 -4.76 4.19
C PRO A 63 7.68 -4.23 5.58
N LYS A 64 8.97 -4.05 5.84
CA LYS A 64 9.51 -3.55 7.12
C LYS A 64 9.42 -2.02 7.22
N PHE A 65 8.21 -1.49 7.09
CA PHE A 65 7.96 -0.07 7.37
C PHE A 65 8.24 0.26 8.83
N THR A 66 8.63 1.51 9.06
CA THR A 66 9.03 2.06 10.35
C THR A 66 8.07 3.15 10.82
N ARG A 67 8.25 3.66 12.04
CA ARG A 67 7.39 4.73 12.57
C ARG A 67 7.52 6.02 11.74
N GLU A 68 8.67 6.23 11.14
CA GLU A 68 9.00 7.36 10.28
C GLU A 68 8.11 7.39 9.02
N ASP A 69 7.68 6.22 8.54
CA ASP A 69 6.87 6.07 7.33
C ASP A 69 5.38 6.36 7.55
N ILE A 70 4.89 6.30 8.80
CA ILE A 70 3.46 6.46 9.15
C ILE A 70 2.89 7.75 8.55
N GLY A 71 3.62 8.85 8.66
CA GLY A 71 3.16 10.14 8.14
C GLY A 71 3.00 10.16 6.62
N ARG A 72 3.81 9.39 5.88
CA ARG A 72 3.72 9.28 4.42
C ARG A 72 2.61 8.30 4.03
N LEU A 73 2.51 7.16 4.72
CA LEU A 73 1.44 6.18 4.54
C LEU A 73 0.06 6.83 4.72
N LEU A 74 -0.16 7.61 5.78
CA LEU A 74 -1.46 8.23 6.08
C LEU A 74 -1.95 9.23 5.02
N LYS A 75 -1.10 9.66 4.07
CA LYS A 75 -1.53 10.45 2.91
C LYS A 75 -2.41 9.66 1.94
N TYR A 76 -2.35 8.33 1.99
CA TYR A 76 -3.10 7.42 1.13
C TYR A 76 -4.27 6.74 1.85
N ALA A 77 -4.49 7.04 3.14
CA ALA A 77 -5.47 6.35 3.98
C ALA A 77 -6.95 6.58 3.59
N ASP A 78 -7.25 7.66 2.87
CA ASP A 78 -8.58 7.97 2.34
C ASP A 78 -8.80 7.47 0.90
N ASP A 79 -7.84 6.73 0.34
CA ASP A 79 -7.97 6.20 -1.01
C ASP A 79 -8.86 4.95 -1.05
N LEU A 80 -10.08 5.11 -1.56
CA LEU A 80 -11.05 4.00 -1.68
C LEU A 80 -10.87 3.18 -2.97
N THR A 81 -9.81 3.41 -3.75
CA THR A 81 -9.51 2.64 -4.96
C THR A 81 -9.41 1.16 -4.63
N LEU A 82 -10.09 0.35 -5.44
CA LEU A 82 -10.05 -1.10 -5.30
C LEU A 82 -8.73 -1.64 -5.83
N ILE A 83 -8.01 -2.38 -4.99
CA ILE A 83 -6.76 -3.05 -5.37
C ILE A 83 -7.01 -4.54 -5.59
N PRO A 84 -6.29 -5.18 -6.54
CA PRO A 84 -6.50 -6.58 -6.86
C PRO A 84 -5.95 -7.53 -5.79
N SER A 85 -4.90 -7.12 -5.08
CA SER A 85 -4.21 -7.94 -4.09
C SER A 85 -3.50 -7.05 -3.06
N PHE A 86 -3.17 -7.67 -1.93
CA PHE A 86 -2.34 -7.09 -0.87
C PHE A 86 -1.50 -8.23 -0.27
N PRO A 87 -0.31 -8.02 0.30
CA PRO A 87 0.56 -9.11 0.74
C PRO A 87 0.23 -9.64 2.15
N LEU A 88 -0.84 -10.43 2.27
CA LEU A 88 -1.15 -11.23 3.47
C LEU A 88 -1.30 -12.70 3.09
N ALA A 89 -1.33 -13.57 4.09
CA ALA A 89 -1.51 -15.01 3.88
C ALA A 89 -2.87 -15.31 3.23
N THR A 90 -2.84 -16.16 2.22
CA THR A 90 -3.90 -16.55 1.28
C THR A 90 -5.22 -17.05 1.88
N ALA A 91 -5.30 -17.30 3.19
CA ALA A 91 -6.51 -17.81 3.84
C ALA A 91 -7.53 -16.73 4.25
N SER A 92 -7.14 -15.46 4.40
CA SER A 92 -8.04 -14.39 4.88
C SER A 92 -8.79 -13.63 3.77
N TYR A 93 -8.54 -13.98 2.50
CA TYR A 93 -9.07 -13.26 1.33
C TYR A 93 -10.41 -13.79 0.81
N SER A 94 -10.80 -15.00 1.21
CA SER A 94 -11.54 -15.89 0.32
C SER A 94 -13.06 -15.78 0.30
N ALA A 95 -13.71 -14.72 0.81
CA ALA A 95 -15.19 -14.75 0.81
C ALA A 95 -16.01 -13.47 0.55
N ALA A 96 -15.58 -12.23 0.77
CA ALA A 96 -16.56 -11.12 0.58
C ALA A 96 -16.07 -9.68 0.39
N GLY A 97 -14.87 -9.30 0.81
CA GLY A 97 -14.48 -7.89 0.88
C GLY A 97 -13.63 -7.41 -0.29
N ARG A 98 -14.12 -6.46 -1.08
CA ARG A 98 -13.28 -5.73 -2.06
C ARG A 98 -12.19 -4.96 -1.31
N LEU A 99 -10.91 -5.14 -1.65
CA LEU A 99 -9.81 -4.48 -0.96
C LEU A 99 -9.75 -3.00 -1.37
N ARG A 100 -9.85 -2.10 -0.40
CA ARG A 100 -9.65 -0.66 -0.59
C ARG A 100 -8.22 -0.32 -0.20
N LEU A 101 -7.54 0.47 -1.03
CA LEU A 101 -6.14 0.85 -0.79
C LEU A 101 -5.95 1.46 0.60
N GLY A 102 -6.73 2.47 0.93
CA GLY A 102 -6.65 3.21 2.19
C GLY A 102 -6.85 2.34 3.42
N GLU A 103 -7.72 1.34 3.35
CA GLU A 103 -7.95 0.38 4.43
C GLU A 103 -6.72 -0.52 4.65
N CYS A 104 -6.10 -0.99 3.56
CA CYS A 104 -4.84 -1.73 3.65
C CYS A 104 -3.65 -0.85 4.11
N ILE A 105 -3.66 0.43 3.78
CA ILE A 105 -2.68 1.39 4.30
C ILE A 105 -2.87 1.59 5.81
N LEU A 106 -4.12 1.72 6.29
CA LEU A 106 -4.41 1.78 7.72
C LEU A 106 -3.98 0.50 8.44
N TRP A 107 -4.21 -0.67 7.86
CA TRP A 107 -3.71 -1.95 8.37
C TRP A 107 -2.18 -1.96 8.50
N THR A 108 -1.48 -1.39 7.53
CA THR A 108 -0.01 -1.26 7.54
C THR A 108 0.45 -0.34 8.66
N VAL A 109 -0.19 0.83 8.81
CA VAL A 109 0.09 1.78 9.89
C VAL A 109 -0.15 1.13 11.26
N GLU A 110 -1.21 0.37 11.40
CA GLU A 110 -1.54 -0.34 12.63
C GLU A 110 -0.51 -1.43 12.95
N THR A 111 -0.06 -2.16 11.93
CA THR A 111 1.00 -3.16 12.07
C THR A 111 2.31 -2.54 12.57
N ILE A 112 2.69 -1.36 12.05
CA ILE A 112 3.84 -0.59 12.56
C ILE A 112 3.60 -0.14 14.01
N ARG A 113 2.38 0.30 14.35
CA ARG A 113 2.02 0.76 15.70
C ARG A 113 2.21 -0.36 16.74
N LEU A 114 1.71 -1.55 16.43
CA LEU A 114 1.68 -2.73 17.31
C LEU A 114 2.99 -3.52 17.31
N GLY A 115 3.75 -3.47 16.21
CA GLY A 115 4.95 -4.31 16.02
C GLY A 115 4.63 -5.76 15.62
N HIS A 116 3.39 -6.05 15.29
CA HIS A 116 2.90 -7.31 14.73
C HIS A 116 1.67 -7.04 13.85
N ASN A 117 1.24 -8.02 13.06
CA ASN A 117 0.07 -7.89 12.19
C ASN A 117 -1.15 -7.38 12.98
N ALA A 118 -1.83 -6.38 12.43
CA ALA A 118 -3.01 -5.75 13.04
C ALA A 118 -4.20 -6.72 13.15
N SER A 119 -4.38 -7.56 12.14
CA SER A 119 -5.46 -8.53 12.00
C SER A 119 -5.10 -9.53 10.89
N MET A 120 -5.98 -10.50 10.64
CA MET A 120 -5.85 -11.46 9.53
C MET A 120 -5.92 -10.82 8.13
N GLY A 121 -6.53 -9.64 7.99
CA GLY A 121 -6.79 -8.99 6.70
C GLY A 121 -6.97 -7.48 6.82
N CYS A 122 -6.93 -6.76 5.69
CA CYS A 122 -7.10 -5.31 5.69
C CYS A 122 -8.50 -4.79 6.10
N LYS A 123 -9.46 -5.64 6.48
CA LYS A 123 -10.82 -5.19 6.79
C LYS A 123 -10.96 -4.84 8.26
N MET A 124 -11.47 -3.65 8.51
CA MET A 124 -11.99 -3.30 9.83
C MET A 124 -13.44 -3.76 9.93
N VAL A 125 -13.86 -4.02 11.17
CA VAL A 125 -15.22 -4.43 11.52
C VAL A 125 -15.72 -3.59 12.68
N HIS A 126 -17.03 -3.63 12.90
CA HIS A 126 -17.60 -3.09 14.13
C HIS A 126 -17.21 -3.93 15.35
N ILE A 127 -17.15 -3.29 16.52
CA ILE A 127 -16.80 -3.94 17.80
C ILE A 127 -17.78 -5.04 18.24
N ASP A 128 -19.00 -5.02 17.71
CA ASP A 128 -20.06 -5.99 17.97
C ASP A 128 -20.15 -7.07 16.86
N ALA A 129 -19.18 -7.12 15.95
CA ALA A 129 -19.09 -8.19 14.98
C ALA A 129 -18.90 -9.55 15.65
N ASP A 130 -19.64 -10.55 15.22
CA ASP A 130 -19.51 -11.93 15.72
C ASP A 130 -18.53 -12.77 14.88
N ASN A 131 -18.19 -12.31 13.67
CA ASN A 131 -17.25 -12.99 12.78
C ASN A 131 -16.55 -12.02 11.81
N TYR A 132 -15.45 -12.47 11.20
CA TYR A 132 -14.74 -11.75 10.14
C TYR A 132 -15.36 -12.00 8.76
N GLU A 133 -16.57 -11.47 8.56
CA GLU A 133 -17.35 -11.67 7.33
C GLU A 133 -17.74 -10.34 6.68
N GLY A 134 -18.05 -10.41 5.38
CA GLY A 134 -18.39 -9.25 4.56
C GLY A 134 -19.51 -8.36 5.09
N ILE A 135 -20.44 -8.95 5.83
CA ILE A 135 -21.59 -8.26 6.42
C ILE A 135 -21.21 -7.32 7.57
N TYR A 136 -20.05 -7.54 8.20
CA TYR A 136 -19.54 -6.75 9.32
C TYR A 136 -18.46 -5.74 8.89
N PHE A 137 -18.01 -5.78 7.63
CA PHE A 137 -16.97 -4.87 7.15
C PHE A 137 -17.49 -3.45 7.07
N LEU A 138 -16.65 -2.49 7.47
CA LEU A 138 -16.99 -1.08 7.45
C LEU A 138 -17.35 -0.59 6.04
N SER A 139 -18.32 0.31 5.96
CA SER A 139 -18.66 1.07 4.76
C SER A 139 -17.54 2.04 4.35
N ASP A 140 -17.65 2.65 3.17
CA ASP A 140 -16.66 3.64 2.69
C ASP A 140 -16.58 4.86 3.62
N GLU A 141 -17.72 5.34 4.11
CA GLU A 141 -17.80 6.49 5.03
C GLU A 141 -17.10 6.18 6.37
N GLU A 142 -17.27 4.97 6.89
CA GLU A 142 -16.67 4.54 8.16
C GLU A 142 -15.16 4.31 8.03
N VAL A 143 -14.68 3.83 6.87
CA VAL A 143 -13.24 3.78 6.59
C VAL A 143 -12.64 5.18 6.52
N LEU A 144 -13.34 6.15 5.93
CA LEU A 144 -12.90 7.54 5.91
C LEU A 144 -12.88 8.16 7.32
N ASP A 145 -13.85 7.84 8.18
CA ASP A 145 -13.84 8.25 9.60
C ASP A 145 -12.64 7.63 10.34
N ALA A 146 -12.39 6.34 10.15
CA ALA A 146 -11.21 5.67 10.70
C ALA A 146 -9.91 6.35 10.22
N ALA A 147 -9.80 6.67 8.92
CA ALA A 147 -8.64 7.36 8.38
C ALA A 147 -8.42 8.74 9.04
N ALA A 148 -9.49 9.50 9.28
CA ALA A 148 -9.42 10.78 9.97
C ALA A 148 -8.94 10.63 11.43
N ARG A 149 -9.36 9.58 12.12
CA ARG A 149 -8.91 9.27 13.49
C ARG A 149 -7.42 8.93 13.55
N TYR A 150 -6.94 8.08 12.64
CA TYR A 150 -5.51 7.78 12.53
C TYR A 150 -4.68 9.03 12.24
N ARG A 151 -5.14 9.93 11.37
CA ARG A 151 -4.46 11.20 11.11
C ARG A 151 -4.38 12.07 12.37
N ARG A 152 -5.48 12.25 13.08
CA ARG A 152 -5.51 13.02 14.33
C ARG A 152 -4.59 12.43 15.40
N TRP A 153 -4.60 11.10 15.55
CA TRP A 153 -3.72 10.37 16.45
C TRP A 153 -2.23 10.55 16.10
N TRP A 154 -1.89 10.55 14.81
CA TRP A 154 -0.52 10.76 14.37
C TRP A 154 -0.06 12.21 14.60
N GLU A 155 -0.93 13.18 14.34
CA GLU A 155 -0.65 14.60 14.55
C GLU A 155 -0.47 14.96 16.02
N SER A 156 -1.31 14.42 16.92
CA SER A 156 -1.25 14.72 18.35
C SER A 156 0.08 14.28 18.99
N ARG A 157 0.71 13.25 18.44
CA ARG A 157 1.98 12.69 18.93
C ARG A 157 3.23 13.46 18.54
N LYS A 158 3.10 14.44 17.66
CA LYS A 158 4.22 15.34 17.34
C LYS A 158 4.55 16.28 18.51
N TYR A 159 3.68 16.34 19.52
CA TYR A 159 3.85 17.19 20.69
C TYR A 159 4.21 16.38 21.95
N PRO A 160 5.03 16.92 22.86
CA PRO A 160 5.40 16.24 24.10
C PRO A 160 4.19 15.95 24.98
N ARG A 161 4.16 14.76 25.61
CA ARG A 161 3.15 14.44 26.64
C ARG A 161 3.26 15.41 27.80
N THR A 162 2.11 15.91 28.26
CA THR A 162 2.02 16.68 29.52
C THR A 162 1.30 15.85 30.58
N MET A 163 1.52 16.15 31.85
CA MET A 163 0.89 15.43 32.97
C MET A 163 -0.66 15.53 32.98
N TRP A 164 -1.22 16.48 32.22
CA TRP A 164 -2.67 16.72 32.10
C TRP A 164 -3.32 16.01 30.91
N THR A 165 -2.55 15.28 30.10
CA THR A 165 -3.02 14.58 28.90
C THR A 165 -2.94 13.06 29.07
N VAL A 166 -3.38 12.54 30.23
CA VAL A 166 -3.60 11.09 30.41
C VAL A 166 -4.95 10.74 29.81
N ASP A 167 -5.00 10.74 28.49
CA ASP A 167 -6.13 10.22 27.74
C ASP A 167 -5.95 8.70 27.59
N PRO A 168 -6.87 7.86 28.11
CA PRO A 168 -6.83 6.41 27.88
C PRO A 168 -6.78 6.03 26.40
N CYS A 169 -7.30 6.90 25.52
CA CYS A 169 -7.28 6.75 24.07
C CYS A 169 -6.01 7.29 23.41
N TYR A 170 -5.06 7.84 24.16
CA TYR A 170 -3.86 8.50 23.62
C TYR A 170 -3.08 7.60 22.65
N ASP A 171 -2.98 6.31 23.00
CA ASP A 171 -2.22 5.35 22.20
C ASP A 171 -3.06 4.57 21.18
N GLU A 172 -4.39 4.75 21.19
CA GLU A 172 -5.35 3.93 20.46
C GLU A 172 -6.19 4.77 19.47
N PRO A 173 -5.87 4.76 18.16
CA PRO A 173 -6.53 5.61 17.17
C PRO A 173 -8.04 5.33 17.01
N LEU A 174 -8.48 4.08 17.20
CA LEU A 174 -9.88 3.69 17.06
C LEU A 174 -10.69 3.79 18.36
N CYS A 175 -10.10 4.34 19.43
CA CYS A 175 -10.77 4.46 20.71
C CYS A 175 -12.10 5.22 20.59
N GLY A 176 -13.19 4.60 21.06
CA GLY A 176 -14.53 5.16 21.02
C GLY A 176 -15.15 5.28 19.62
N SER A 177 -14.57 4.70 18.57
CA SER A 177 -15.15 4.71 17.21
C SER A 177 -16.18 3.59 16.99
N GLY A 178 -16.16 2.55 17.81
CA GLY A 178 -16.93 1.33 17.57
C GLY A 178 -16.36 0.48 16.44
N TYR A 179 -15.11 0.71 16.03
CA TYR A 179 -14.40 -0.07 15.03
C TYR A 179 -13.25 -0.82 15.68
N MET A 180 -12.88 -1.97 15.11
CA MET A 180 -11.70 -2.72 15.54
C MET A 180 -11.06 -3.47 14.38
N TRP A 181 -9.81 -3.83 14.60
CA TRP A 181 -9.12 -4.88 13.85
C TRP A 181 -9.47 -6.23 14.49
N TRP A 182 -9.84 -7.20 13.65
CA TRP A 182 -10.27 -8.55 14.08
C TRP A 182 -9.11 -9.50 14.38
#